data_AF-A0A1H1ADY4-F1
#
_entry.id   AF-A0A1H1ADY4-F1
#
_cell.length_a   1.000
_cell.length_b   1.000
_cell.length_c   1.000
_cell.angle_alpha   90.00
_cell.angle_beta   90.00
_cell.angle_gamma   90.00
#
_symmetry.space_group_name_H-M   'P 1'
#
loop_
_entity.id
_entity.type
_entity.pdbx_description
1 polymer ?
#
loop_
_entity_poly.entity_id
_entity_poly.type
_entity_poly.pdbx_seq_one_letter_code
_entity_poly.pdbx_strand_id
1 'polypeptide(L)'
;MLQLLEDEFSQEELAAALNVSQAAVSNWARGTRSPQPEYADRLDRAIAATDAQADIVDAGLRRGPVRLPNALWEPVFAPQGRFRLPLHLEWSGTAEQRWRRADDLPSLLMAYVIVMTEGRVSDMIRWIDPKILAAHMDEVIWPRGYEPVWRAALEEWGLL
;
A
#
# COMPACT_ATOMS: atom_id res chain seq x y z
N MET A 1 -13.38 -12.15 8.31
CA MET A 1 -12.05 -11.97 7.67
C MET A 1 -12.13 -10.87 6.62
N LEU A 2 -12.78 -11.10 5.47
CA LEU A 2 -12.82 -10.10 4.37
C LEU A 2 -13.61 -8.82 4.65
N GLN A 3 -14.59 -8.84 5.55
CA GLN A 3 -15.48 -7.70 5.82
C GLN A 3 -14.72 -6.42 6.21
N LEU A 4 -13.63 -6.53 6.97
CA LEU A 4 -12.79 -5.39 7.35
C LEU A 4 -12.12 -4.71 6.15
N LEU A 5 -11.79 -5.48 5.12
CA LEU A 5 -11.20 -4.94 3.88
C LEU A 5 -12.29 -4.42 2.94
N GLU A 6 -13.50 -4.98 2.96
CA GLU A 6 -14.61 -4.49 2.12
C GLU A 6 -15.14 -3.11 2.56
N ASP A 7 -14.91 -2.71 3.81
CA ASP A 7 -15.21 -1.36 4.29
C ASP A 7 -14.26 -0.30 3.72
N GLU A 8 -13.06 -0.71 3.26
CA GLU A 8 -12.01 0.18 2.77
C GLU A 8 -11.77 0.05 1.25
N PHE A 9 -12.03 -1.12 0.67
CA PHE A 9 -11.79 -1.45 -0.72
C PHE A 9 -13.05 -2.02 -1.36
N SER A 10 -13.36 -1.57 -2.58
CA SER A 10 -14.30 -2.30 -3.43
C SER A 10 -13.74 -3.68 -3.81
N GLN A 11 -14.61 -4.64 -4.14
CA GLN A 11 -14.16 -5.98 -4.55
C GLN A 11 -13.25 -5.95 -5.79
N GLU A 12 -13.43 -4.98 -6.69
CA GLU A 12 -12.57 -4.78 -7.86
C GLU A 12 -11.17 -4.27 -7.45
N GLU A 13 -11.09 -3.30 -6.54
CA GLU A 13 -9.83 -2.81 -5.98
C GLU A 13 -9.05 -3.92 -5.29
N LEU A 14 -9.72 -4.66 -4.41
CA LEU A 14 -9.09 -5.74 -3.66
C LEU A 14 -8.63 -6.87 -4.59
N ALA A 15 -9.42 -7.20 -5.61
CA ALA A 15 -9.05 -8.19 -6.62
C ALA A 15 -7.80 -7.78 -7.40
N ALA A 16 -7.74 -6.51 -7.84
CA ALA A 16 -6.58 -5.97 -8.55
C ALA A 16 -5.32 -5.95 -7.65
N ALA A 17 -5.45 -5.54 -6.38
CA ALA A 17 -4.36 -5.52 -5.42
C ALA A 17 -3.78 -6.92 -5.09
N LEU A 18 -4.65 -7.93 -5.11
CA LEU A 18 -4.30 -9.33 -4.86
C LEU A 18 -3.89 -10.11 -6.11
N ASN A 19 -4.05 -9.55 -7.31
CA ASN A 19 -3.90 -10.22 -8.61
C ASN A 19 -4.84 -11.43 -8.78
N VAL A 20 -6.09 -11.27 -8.41
CA VAL A 20 -7.13 -12.30 -8.61
C VAL A 20 -8.33 -11.71 -9.35
N SER A 21 -9.27 -12.57 -9.76
CA SER A 21 -10.52 -12.07 -10.34
C SER A 21 -11.45 -11.51 -9.25
N GLN A 22 -12.26 -10.51 -9.60
CA GLN A 22 -13.32 -10.01 -8.73
C GLN A 22 -14.26 -11.13 -8.27
N ALA A 23 -14.53 -12.10 -9.16
CA ALA A 23 -15.34 -13.27 -8.84
C ALA A 23 -14.71 -14.15 -7.73
N ALA A 24 -13.37 -14.25 -7.66
CA ALA A 24 -12.67 -14.94 -6.58
C ALA A 24 -12.91 -14.25 -5.23
N VAL A 25 -12.69 -12.93 -5.16
CA VAL A 25 -12.95 -12.13 -3.96
C VAL A 25 -14.41 -12.27 -3.52
N SER A 26 -15.33 -12.17 -4.47
CA SER A 26 -16.77 -12.30 -4.22
C SER A 26 -17.16 -13.68 -3.66
N ASN A 27 -16.53 -14.76 -4.14
CA ASN A 27 -16.73 -16.10 -3.59
C ASN A 27 -16.17 -16.26 -2.19
N TRP A 28 -15.01 -15.67 -1.91
CA TRP A 28 -14.42 -15.68 -0.57
C TRP A 28 -15.26 -14.90 0.43
N ALA A 29 -15.75 -13.72 0.05
CA ALA A 29 -16.59 -12.87 0.90
C ALA A 29 -17.89 -13.58 1.29
N ARG A 30 -18.51 -14.32 0.36
CA ARG A 30 -19.70 -15.14 0.62
C ARG A 30 -19.43 -16.47 1.33
N GLY A 31 -18.17 -16.84 1.54
CA GLY A 31 -17.79 -18.14 2.09
C GLY A 31 -18.12 -19.34 1.17
N THR A 32 -18.39 -19.11 -0.11
CA THR A 32 -18.69 -20.20 -1.06
C THR A 32 -17.43 -20.95 -1.49
N ARG A 33 -16.27 -20.29 -1.40
CA ARG A 33 -14.94 -20.89 -1.56
C ARG A 33 -13.98 -20.27 -0.56
N SER A 34 -12.99 -21.03 -0.12
CA SER A 34 -11.88 -20.50 0.66
C SER A 34 -10.75 -19.99 -0.26
N PRO A 35 -10.02 -18.93 0.13
CA PRO A 35 -8.78 -18.56 -0.53
C PRO A 35 -7.75 -19.70 -0.44
N GLN A 36 -6.88 -19.81 -1.44
CA GLN A 36 -5.69 -20.67 -1.33
C GLN A 36 -4.77 -20.13 -0.22
N PRO A 37 -3.92 -20.97 0.39
CA PRO A 37 -3.07 -20.57 1.53
C PRO A 37 -2.30 -19.26 1.28
N GLU A 38 -1.69 -19.11 0.10
CA GLU A 38 -0.95 -17.89 -0.26
C GLU A 38 -1.80 -16.60 -0.21
N TYR A 39 -3.08 -16.67 -0.58
CA TYR A 39 -3.99 -15.53 -0.53
C TYR A 39 -4.59 -15.34 0.86
N ALA A 40 -4.77 -16.42 1.61
CA ALA A 40 -5.18 -16.35 3.01
C ALA A 40 -4.12 -15.60 3.84
N ASP A 41 -2.84 -15.97 3.70
CA ASP A 41 -1.72 -15.33 4.39
C ASP A 41 -1.59 -13.84 4.02
N ARG A 42 -1.83 -13.49 2.75
CA ARG A 42 -1.87 -12.09 2.32
C ARG A 42 -3.05 -11.34 2.93
N LEU A 43 -4.24 -11.93 2.95
CA LEU A 43 -5.42 -11.31 3.57
C LEU A 43 -5.24 -11.12 5.09
N ASP A 44 -4.66 -12.10 5.77
CA ASP A 44 -4.39 -12.01 7.20
C ASP A 44 -3.37 -10.90 7.51
N ARG A 45 -2.30 -10.78 6.71
CA ARG A 45 -1.36 -9.64 6.82
C ARG A 45 -2.03 -8.30 6.51
N ALA A 46 -2.94 -8.25 5.53
CA ALA A 46 -3.69 -7.04 5.20
C ALA A 46 -4.53 -6.55 6.38
N ILE A 47 -5.12 -7.48 7.12
CA ILE A 47 -5.94 -7.21 8.31
C ILE A 47 -5.05 -6.81 9.48
N ALA A 48 -3.97 -7.56 9.73
CA ALA A 48 -3.02 -7.26 10.81
C ALA A 48 -2.36 -5.89 10.65
N ALA A 49 -2.22 -5.39 9.41
CA ALA A 49 -1.69 -4.06 9.14
C ALA A 49 -2.52 -2.92 9.77
N THR A 50 -3.81 -3.13 10.05
CA THR A 50 -4.68 -2.13 10.72
C THR A 50 -4.20 -1.81 12.14
N ASP A 51 -3.62 -2.79 12.83
CA ASP A 51 -3.15 -2.68 14.21
C ASP A 51 -1.61 -2.49 14.29
N ALA A 52 -0.97 -2.22 13.16
CA ALA A 52 0.47 -2.07 13.08
C ALA A 52 0.98 -0.89 13.90
N GLN A 53 2.10 -1.11 14.58
CA GLN A 53 2.77 -0.08 15.37
C GLN A 53 3.50 0.90 14.47
N ALA A 54 3.65 2.13 14.98
CA ALA A 54 4.16 3.25 14.22
C ALA A 54 5.13 4.09 15.03
N ASP A 55 6.24 4.45 14.42
CA ASP A 55 7.10 5.52 14.92
C ASP A 55 6.55 6.87 14.45
N ILE A 56 6.69 7.88 15.31
CA ILE A 56 6.26 9.25 15.05
C ILE A 56 7.52 10.09 14.84
N VAL A 57 7.74 10.51 13.61
CA VAL A 57 8.89 11.32 13.21
C VAL A 57 8.45 12.75 13.00
N ASP A 58 8.92 13.67 13.85
CA ASP A 58 8.74 15.11 13.60
C ASP A 58 9.78 15.59 12.59
N ALA A 59 9.34 15.70 11.34
CA ALA A 59 10.17 16.16 10.23
C ALA A 59 9.95 17.65 9.90
N GLY A 60 9.30 18.41 10.80
CA GLY A 60 9.02 19.84 10.57
C GLY A 60 8.08 20.11 9.40
N LEU A 61 7.25 19.13 9.03
CA LEU A 61 6.29 19.26 7.92
C LEU A 61 5.08 20.08 8.36
N ARG A 62 4.53 20.87 7.43
CA ARG A 62 3.27 21.62 7.68
C ARG A 62 2.10 20.71 8.07
N ARG A 63 2.10 19.46 7.59
CA ARG A 63 1.06 18.46 7.87
C ARG A 63 1.21 17.80 9.26
N GLY A 64 2.26 18.13 10.01
CA GLY A 64 2.59 17.49 11.29
C GLY A 64 3.57 16.32 11.13
N PRO A 65 3.78 15.53 12.18
CA PRO A 65 4.74 14.44 12.15
C PRO A 65 4.32 13.32 11.20
N VAL A 66 5.31 12.66 10.59
CA VAL A 66 5.12 11.48 9.75
C VAL A 66 4.99 10.26 10.64
N ARG A 67 4.03 9.38 10.34
CA ARG A 67 3.90 8.07 10.99
C ARG A 67 4.46 7.01 10.05
N LEU A 68 5.46 6.27 10.49
CA LEU A 68 6.07 5.19 9.72
C LEU A 68 5.86 3.85 10.43
N PRO A 69 5.73 2.73 9.70
CA PRO A 69 5.87 1.40 10.31
C PRO A 69 7.19 1.32 11.07
N ASN A 70 7.19 0.78 12.29
CA ASN A 70 8.41 0.71 13.12
C ASN A 70 9.26 -0.54 12.86
N ALA A 71 8.91 -1.33 11.85
CA ALA A 71 9.62 -2.54 11.46
C ALA A 71 9.43 -2.78 9.96
N LEU A 72 10.42 -3.43 9.34
CA LEU A 72 10.34 -3.89 7.96
C LEU A 72 9.18 -4.89 7.80
N TRP A 73 8.43 -4.77 6.71
CA TRP A 73 7.34 -5.68 6.37
C TRP A 73 7.58 -6.34 5.01
N GLU A 74 6.84 -7.41 4.79
CA GLU A 74 6.62 -7.94 3.45
C GLU A 74 5.34 -7.33 2.87
N PRO A 75 5.37 -6.84 1.61
CA PRO A 75 4.23 -6.17 1.01
C PRO A 75 3.03 -7.10 0.92
N VAL A 76 1.89 -6.63 1.41
CA VAL A 76 0.63 -7.36 1.37
C VAL A 76 0.06 -7.38 -0.05
N PHE A 77 -0.01 -6.21 -0.67
CA PHE A 77 -0.40 -6.04 -2.05
C PHE A 77 0.85 -5.94 -2.91
N ALA A 78 0.82 -6.69 -4.02
CA ALA A 78 1.92 -6.80 -4.96
C ALA A 78 1.33 -6.80 -6.36
N PRO A 79 0.64 -5.71 -6.77
CA PRO A 79 -0.06 -5.68 -8.06
C PRO A 79 0.92 -5.95 -9.20
N GLN A 80 0.49 -6.69 -10.22
CA GLN A 80 1.30 -7.03 -11.40
C GLN A 80 0.81 -6.38 -12.70
N GLY A 81 -0.27 -5.61 -12.63
CA GLY A 81 -0.87 -4.96 -13.79
C GLY A 81 -1.58 -3.68 -13.38
N ARG A 82 -2.79 -3.48 -13.90
CA ARG A 82 -3.61 -2.33 -13.53
C ARG A 82 -4.15 -2.50 -12.11
N PHE A 83 -3.99 -1.48 -11.29
CA PHE A 83 -4.57 -1.40 -9.95
C PHE A 83 -5.07 0.02 -9.69
N ARG A 84 -5.86 0.23 -8.64
CA ARG A 84 -6.16 1.57 -8.14
C ARG A 84 -6.00 1.59 -6.63
N LEU A 85 -5.63 2.75 -6.12
CA LEU A 85 -5.68 3.01 -4.69
C LEU A 85 -7.13 3.22 -4.25
N PRO A 86 -7.50 2.84 -3.01
CA PRO A 86 -8.80 3.13 -2.44
C PRO A 86 -9.07 4.63 -2.37
N LEU A 87 -10.35 5.00 -2.33
CA LEU A 87 -10.80 6.39 -2.48
C LEU A 87 -10.24 7.34 -1.41
N HIS A 88 -9.95 6.86 -0.19
CA HIS A 88 -9.37 7.70 0.86
C HIS A 88 -7.92 8.12 0.56
N LEU A 89 -7.20 7.36 -0.26
CA LEU A 89 -5.85 7.69 -0.70
C LEU A 89 -5.87 8.58 -1.96
N GLU A 90 -6.76 8.27 -2.90
CA GLU A 90 -6.83 8.97 -4.19
C GLU A 90 -8.28 9.26 -4.56
N TRP A 91 -8.76 10.44 -4.15
CA TRP A 91 -10.15 10.89 -4.35
C TRP A 91 -10.38 11.73 -5.60
N SER A 92 -9.33 12.27 -6.22
CA SER A 92 -9.42 13.17 -7.38
C SER A 92 -9.22 12.43 -8.71
N GLY A 93 -9.73 13.02 -9.79
CA GLY A 93 -9.70 12.43 -11.13
C GLY A 93 -10.94 11.59 -11.46
N THR A 94 -11.06 11.16 -12.72
CA THR A 94 -12.12 10.25 -13.16
C THR A 94 -11.84 8.81 -12.70
N ALA A 95 -12.85 7.95 -12.73
CA ALA A 95 -12.68 6.53 -12.43
C ALA A 95 -11.58 5.87 -13.30
N GLU A 96 -11.44 6.30 -14.56
CA GLU A 96 -10.40 5.78 -15.45
C GLU A 96 -9.01 6.32 -15.10
N GLN A 97 -8.90 7.60 -14.73
CA GLN A 97 -7.63 8.25 -14.42
C GLN A 97 -6.95 7.73 -13.14
N ARG A 98 -7.72 7.14 -12.22
CA ARG A 98 -7.20 6.56 -10.96
C ARG A 98 -6.60 5.17 -11.13
N TRP A 99 -6.68 4.58 -12.32
CA TRP A 99 -5.97 3.34 -12.60
C TRP A 99 -4.47 3.61 -12.80
N ARG A 100 -3.68 2.96 -11.96
CA ARG A 100 -2.23 2.88 -11.98
C ARG A 100 -1.79 1.63 -12.71
N ARG A 101 -0.49 1.57 -13.04
CA ARG A 101 0.15 0.41 -13.68
C ARG A 101 1.36 0.00 -12.88
N ALA A 102 1.35 -1.23 -12.35
CA ALA A 102 2.49 -1.75 -11.57
C ALA A 102 3.70 -2.10 -12.45
N ASP A 103 3.48 -2.33 -13.73
CA ASP A 103 4.52 -2.57 -14.74
C ASP A 103 5.15 -1.28 -15.30
N ASP A 104 4.70 -0.12 -14.83
CA ASP A 104 5.21 1.21 -15.17
C ASP A 104 5.79 1.87 -13.92
N LEU A 105 7.12 1.87 -13.78
CA LEU A 105 7.81 2.29 -12.56
C LEU A 105 7.42 3.72 -12.11
N PRO A 106 7.41 4.76 -12.97
CA PRO A 106 6.88 6.07 -12.60
C PRO A 106 5.44 6.04 -12.06
N SER A 107 4.55 5.21 -12.62
CA SER A 107 3.17 5.05 -12.14
C SER A 107 3.12 4.42 -10.76
N LEU A 108 3.94 3.39 -10.52
CA LEU A 108 4.07 2.71 -9.24
C LEU A 108 4.67 3.61 -8.16
N LEU A 109 5.79 4.30 -8.44
CA LEU A 109 6.42 5.21 -7.50
C LEU A 109 5.49 6.38 -7.14
N MET A 110 4.69 6.87 -8.10
CA MET A 110 3.68 7.87 -7.79
C MET A 110 2.57 7.32 -6.87
N ALA A 111 2.16 6.05 -7.02
CA ALA A 111 1.24 5.43 -6.06
C ALA A 111 1.88 5.33 -4.66
N TYR A 112 3.16 5.00 -4.57
CA TYR A 112 3.88 5.01 -3.29
C TYR A 112 3.90 6.41 -2.67
N VAL A 113 4.20 7.45 -3.46
CA VAL A 113 4.17 8.83 -3.00
C VAL A 113 2.81 9.18 -2.40
N ILE A 114 1.71 8.83 -3.08
CA ILE A 114 0.36 9.07 -2.56
C ILE A 114 0.14 8.36 -1.22
N VAL A 115 0.50 7.08 -1.13
CA VAL A 115 0.37 6.28 0.10
C VAL A 115 1.20 6.89 1.23
N MET A 116 2.42 7.34 0.95
CA MET A 116 3.30 7.98 1.93
C MET A 116 2.72 9.30 2.45
N THR A 117 2.03 10.07 1.60
CA THR A 117 1.54 11.42 1.95
C THR A 117 0.14 11.46 2.53
N GLU A 118 -0.75 10.60 2.05
CA GLU A 118 -2.19 10.64 2.38
C GLU A 118 -2.61 9.42 3.20
N GLY A 119 -1.80 8.35 3.21
CA GLY A 119 -2.13 7.08 3.84
C GLY A 119 -1.81 6.99 5.33
N ARG A 120 -2.36 5.93 5.92
CA ARG A 120 -2.04 5.46 7.26
C ARG A 120 -0.92 4.42 7.19
N VAL A 121 -0.40 4.03 8.35
CA VAL A 121 0.59 2.94 8.45
C VAL A 121 0.08 1.63 7.85
N SER A 122 -1.22 1.33 8.01
CA SER A 122 -1.87 0.19 7.35
C SER A 122 -1.79 0.27 5.83
N ASP A 123 -1.96 1.46 5.25
CA ASP A 123 -1.85 1.68 3.80
C ASP A 123 -0.40 1.50 3.33
N MET A 124 0.57 1.98 4.09
CA MET A 124 2.00 1.82 3.79
C MET A 124 2.38 0.33 3.74
N ILE A 125 2.04 -0.43 4.79
CA ILE A 125 2.31 -1.87 4.85
C ILE A 125 1.60 -2.61 3.71
N ARG A 126 0.40 -2.15 3.35
CA ARG A 126 -0.38 -2.80 2.30
C ARG A 126 0.20 -2.56 0.90
N TRP A 127 0.55 -1.33 0.58
CA TRP A 127 0.81 -0.93 -0.80
C TRP A 127 2.28 -0.74 -1.15
N ILE A 128 3.13 -0.36 -0.19
CA ILE A 128 4.54 -0.05 -0.46
C ILE A 128 5.35 -1.34 -0.33
N ASP A 129 6.10 -1.67 -1.38
CA ASP A 129 7.21 -2.62 -1.30
C ASP A 129 8.46 -1.83 -0.90
N PRO A 130 8.98 -2.00 0.33
CA PRO A 130 10.12 -1.23 0.82
C PRO A 130 11.40 -1.54 0.02
N LYS A 131 11.53 -2.73 -0.58
CA LYS A 131 12.70 -3.08 -1.40
C LYS A 131 12.67 -2.37 -2.75
N ILE A 132 11.50 -2.29 -3.39
CA ILE A 132 11.32 -1.51 -4.62
C ILE A 132 11.57 -0.04 -4.34
N LEU A 133 11.03 0.50 -3.24
CA LEU A 133 11.26 1.89 -2.85
C LEU A 133 12.74 2.20 -2.65
N ALA A 134 13.48 1.34 -1.93
CA ALA A 134 14.91 1.51 -1.71
C ALA A 134 15.72 1.45 -3.02
N ALA A 135 15.44 0.48 -3.88
CA ALA A 135 16.13 0.31 -5.16
C ALA A 135 15.96 1.50 -6.11
N HIS A 136 14.86 2.25 -5.98
CA HIS A 136 14.51 3.37 -6.84
C HIS A 136 14.43 4.70 -6.09
N MET A 137 15.13 4.82 -4.95
CA MET A 137 15.02 5.97 -4.07
C MET A 137 15.30 7.32 -4.76
N ASP A 138 16.28 7.35 -5.65
CA ASP A 138 16.69 8.57 -6.38
C ASP A 138 15.76 8.90 -7.57
N GLU A 139 14.85 8.00 -7.95
CA GLU A 139 13.85 8.20 -9.00
C GLU A 139 12.51 8.73 -8.45
N VAL A 140 12.31 8.65 -7.13
CA VAL A 140 11.09 9.12 -6.48
C VAL A 140 11.05 10.65 -6.49
N ILE A 141 9.93 11.20 -6.95
CA ILE A 141 9.64 12.63 -6.83
C ILE A 141 9.13 12.89 -5.41
N TRP A 142 10.05 13.17 -4.49
CA TRP A 142 9.75 13.31 -3.07
C TRP A 142 8.95 14.57 -2.76
N PRO A 143 7.84 14.44 -1.99
CA PRO A 143 7.25 15.58 -1.33
C PRO A 143 8.26 16.22 -0.36
N ARG A 144 8.14 17.54 -0.18
CA ARG A 144 9.09 18.30 0.64
C ARG A 144 9.24 17.68 2.04
N GLY A 145 10.47 17.32 2.39
CA GLY A 145 10.84 16.79 3.71
C GLY A 145 10.54 15.30 3.94
N TYR A 146 9.94 14.59 2.97
CA TYR A 146 9.69 13.15 3.08
C TYR A 146 10.93 12.31 2.79
N GLU A 147 11.78 12.73 1.84
CA GLU A 147 12.98 11.96 1.46
C GLU A 147 13.86 11.60 2.66
N PRO A 148 14.28 12.55 3.54
CA PRO A 148 15.19 12.20 4.63
C PRO A 148 14.56 11.25 5.65
N VAL A 149 13.24 11.36 5.85
CA VAL A 149 12.47 10.51 6.77
C VAL A 149 12.45 9.07 6.28
N TRP A 150 12.12 8.88 4.99
CA TRP A 150 12.12 7.55 4.39
C TRP A 150 13.53 6.99 4.21
N ARG A 151 14.52 7.83 3.94
CA ARG A 151 15.93 7.39 3.83
C ARG A 151 16.40 6.78 5.13
N ALA A 152 16.23 7.49 6.24
CA ALA A 152 16.62 7.01 7.56
C ALA A 152 15.92 5.70 7.93
N ALA A 153 14.63 5.58 7.63
CA ALA A 153 13.88 4.34 7.88
C ALA A 153 14.39 3.16 7.05
N LEU A 154 14.68 3.37 5.76
CA LEU A 154 15.21 2.34 4.87
C LEU A 154 16.64 1.92 5.26
N GLU A 155 17.49 2.85 5.71
CA GLU A 155 18.81 2.57 6.29
C GLU A 155 18.70 1.73 7.57
N GLU A 156 17.77 2.09 8.47
CA GLU A 156 17.50 1.32 9.71
C GLU A 156 17.03 -0.10 9.41
N TRP A 157 16.23 -0.28 8.35
CA TRP A 157 15.80 -1.61 7.89
C TRP A 157 16.86 -2.34 7.06
N GLY A 158 18.03 -1.74 6.84
CA GLY A 158 19.15 -2.34 6.11
C GLY A 158 18.90 -2.52 4.61
N LEU A 159 18.08 -1.64 4.00
CA LEU A 159 17.77 -1.64 2.57
C LEU A 159 18.59 -0.63 1.76
N LEU A 160 19.26 0.30 2.43
CA LEU A 160 20.23 1.27 1.89
C LEU A 160 21.54 1.15 2.66
#